data_AF-A0A3C0UHY1-F1
#
_entry.id   AF-A0A3C0UHY1-F1
#
_cell.length_a   1.000
_cell.length_b   1.000
_cell.length_c   1.000
_cell.angle_alpha   90.00
_cell.angle_beta   90.00
_cell.angle_gamma   90.00
#
_symmetry.space_group_name_H-M   'P 1'
#
loop_
_entity.id
_entity.type
_entity.pdbx_description
1 polymer ?
#
loop_
_entity_poly.entity_id
_entity_poly.type
_entity_poly.pdbx_seq_one_letter_code
_entity_poly.pdbx_strand_id
1 'polypeptide(L)'
;MTDTLDKCNIPYRFNDTLVSYRVDGQNRSTEVINKIQAIRNAQLVITDRFHGVIFSVITHTPVIAFKSFDTKISAGIKWFSNLDFVHYIDSNNAEYADLITSCLTGASNNSNVSNNYKQLLLEKLKEISTVDER
;
A
#
# COMPACT_ATOMS: atom_id res chain seq x y z
N MET A 1 12.51 11.87 -6.38
CA MET A 1 11.38 10.97 -6.76
C MET A 1 10.29 11.76 -7.48
N THR A 2 9.91 12.94 -6.99
CA THR A 2 9.02 13.89 -7.68
C THR A 2 9.49 14.23 -9.09
N ASP A 3 10.80 14.47 -9.26
CA ASP A 3 11.38 14.87 -10.56
C ASP A 3 11.10 13.88 -11.69
N THR A 4 10.95 12.59 -11.39
CA THR A 4 10.61 11.56 -12.38
C THR A 4 9.12 11.60 -12.74
N LEU A 5 8.26 11.80 -11.74
CA LEU A 5 6.81 11.93 -11.95
C LEU A 5 6.48 13.20 -12.74
N ASP A 6 7.17 14.29 -12.42
CA ASP A 6 7.04 15.58 -13.12
C ASP A 6 7.47 15.47 -14.59
N LYS A 7 8.62 14.81 -14.85
CA LYS A 7 9.09 14.54 -16.23
C LYS A 7 8.11 13.70 -17.05
N CYS A 8 7.42 12.77 -16.41
CA CYS A 8 6.43 11.89 -17.06
C CYS A 8 5.02 12.49 -17.09
N ASN A 9 4.81 13.70 -16.56
CA ASN A 9 3.50 14.35 -16.42
C ASN A 9 2.43 13.46 -15.75
N ILE A 10 2.86 12.67 -14.75
CA ILE A 10 1.97 11.77 -14.01
C ILE A 10 1.35 12.57 -12.85
N PRO A 11 0.01 12.71 -12.78
CA PRO A 11 -0.63 13.40 -11.68
C PRO A 11 -0.42 12.63 -10.38
N TYR A 12 0.00 13.32 -9.32
CA TYR A 12 0.20 12.72 -8.00
C TYR A 12 -0.32 13.62 -6.89
N ARG A 13 -0.54 13.01 -5.72
CA ARG A 13 -0.95 13.72 -4.49
C ARG A 13 -0.12 13.24 -3.31
N PHE A 14 0.46 14.18 -2.57
CA PHE A 14 1.05 13.88 -1.28
C PHE A 14 -0.02 13.63 -0.21
N ASN A 15 0.19 12.60 0.60
CA ASN A 15 -0.73 12.23 1.66
C ASN A 15 0.08 11.72 2.86
N ASP A 16 0.06 12.47 3.96
CA ASP A 16 0.64 12.01 5.24
C ASP A 16 -0.38 11.14 5.98
N THR A 17 0.09 10.14 6.71
CA THR A 17 -0.72 9.36 7.66
C THR A 17 -1.17 10.18 8.87
N LEU A 18 -0.56 11.34 9.13
CA LEU A 18 -0.93 12.25 10.21
C LEU A 18 -1.97 13.28 9.76
N VAL A 19 -2.85 13.65 10.69
CA VAL A 19 -3.78 14.78 10.54
C VAL A 19 -3.36 15.90 11.48
N SER A 20 -3.63 17.15 11.10
CA SER A 20 -3.20 18.34 11.85
C SER A 20 -4.00 18.60 13.14
N TYR A 21 -5.03 17.80 13.40
CA TYR A 21 -5.91 17.93 14.55
C TYR A 21 -5.95 16.65 15.38
N ARG A 22 -6.50 16.76 16.59
CA ARG A 22 -6.57 15.63 17.51
C ARG A 22 -7.57 14.58 17.02
N VAL A 23 -7.11 13.34 16.96
CA VAL A 23 -7.95 12.17 16.73
C VAL A 23 -8.31 11.54 18.08
N ASP A 24 -9.59 11.45 18.40
CA ASP A 24 -10.14 10.84 19.60
C ASP A 24 -11.06 9.65 19.25
N GLY A 25 -11.75 9.09 20.25
CA GLY A 25 -12.62 7.93 20.03
C GLY A 25 -13.78 8.18 19.06
N GLN A 26 -14.22 9.43 18.87
CA GLN A 26 -15.38 9.78 18.07
C GLN A 26 -15.04 9.94 16.59
N ASN A 27 -13.87 10.49 16.26
CA ASN A 27 -13.46 10.74 14.87
C ASN A 27 -12.45 9.71 14.32
N ARG A 28 -11.88 8.83 15.17
CA ARG A 28 -10.88 7.84 14.75
C ARG A 28 -11.34 6.92 13.63
N SER A 29 -12.54 6.36 13.73
CA SER A 29 -13.07 5.46 12.71
C SER A 29 -13.22 6.17 11.37
N THR A 30 -13.76 7.39 11.39
CA THR A 30 -13.91 8.25 10.23
C THR A 30 -12.57 8.53 9.57
N GLU A 31 -11.53 8.89 10.33
CA GLU A 31 -10.22 9.19 9.77
C GLU A 31 -9.53 7.96 9.15
N VAL A 32 -9.68 6.79 9.77
CA VAL A 32 -9.20 5.53 9.20
C VAL A 32 -9.91 5.23 7.88
N ILE A 33 -11.24 5.36 7.85
CA ILE A 33 -12.04 5.14 6.62
C ILE A 33 -11.63 6.14 5.54
N ASN A 34 -11.47 7.42 5.88
CA ASN A 34 -11.04 8.46 4.94
C ASN A 34 -9.66 8.12 4.33
N LYS A 35 -8.73 7.60 5.13
CA LYS A 35 -7.41 7.19 4.65
C LYS A 35 -7.50 5.99 3.70
N ILE A 36 -8.29 4.98 4.06
CA ILE A 36 -8.52 3.79 3.24
C ILE A 36 -9.16 4.20 1.90
N GLN A 37 -10.15 5.10 1.92
CA GLN A 37 -10.78 5.62 0.70
C GLN A 37 -9.79 6.39 -0.19
N ALA A 38 -8.91 7.20 0.40
CA ALA A 38 -7.88 7.91 -0.35
C ALA A 38 -6.93 6.94 -1.08
N ILE A 39 -6.54 5.85 -0.43
CA ILE A 39 -5.70 4.80 -1.02
C ILE A 39 -6.46 4.00 -2.08
N ARG A 40 -7.71 3.63 -1.81
CA ARG A 40 -8.57 2.91 -2.75
C ARG A 40 -8.72 3.64 -4.09
N ASN A 41 -8.79 4.96 -4.06
CA ASN A 41 -8.98 5.78 -5.26
C ASN A 41 -7.67 6.08 -6.00
N ALA A 42 -6.51 5.68 -5.47
CA ALA A 42 -5.23 5.83 -6.14
C ALA A 42 -5.01 4.69 -7.14
N GLN A 43 -4.33 4.98 -8.26
CA GLN A 43 -3.89 3.94 -9.21
C GLN A 43 -2.64 3.20 -8.71
N LEU A 44 -1.80 3.89 -7.94
CA LEU A 44 -0.56 3.38 -7.38
C LEU A 44 -0.27 4.12 -6.07
N VAL A 45 0.08 3.39 -5.03
CA VAL A 45 0.57 3.95 -3.76
C VAL A 45 2.07 3.79 -3.70
N ILE A 46 2.76 4.88 -3.37
CA ILE A 46 4.19 4.84 -3.10
C ILE A 46 4.41 5.32 -1.67
N THR A 47 5.03 4.50 -0.83
CA THR A 47 5.09 4.77 0.60
C THR A 47 6.31 4.19 1.28
N ASP A 48 6.76 4.83 2.35
CA ASP A 48 7.70 4.29 3.34
C ASP A 48 7.00 3.98 4.68
N ARG A 49 5.66 3.92 4.68
CA ARG A 49 4.84 3.66 5.87
C ARG A 49 4.12 2.34 5.77
N PHE A 50 4.27 1.50 6.80
CA PHE A 50 3.67 0.18 6.83
C PHE A 50 2.13 0.21 6.72
N HIS A 51 1.46 1.17 7.36
CA HIS A 51 0.01 1.34 7.22
C HIS A 51 -0.44 1.61 5.78
N GLY A 52 0.39 2.30 4.98
CA GLY A 52 0.13 2.48 3.56
C GLY A 52 0.13 1.15 2.81
N VAL A 53 1.05 0.25 3.14
CA VAL A 53 1.09 -1.13 2.61
C VAL A 53 -0.17 -1.91 3.00
N ILE A 54 -0.50 -1.93 4.30
CA ILE A 54 -1.68 -2.64 4.80
C ILE A 54 -2.97 -2.17 4.13
N PHE A 55 -3.19 -0.86 4.04
CA PHE A 55 -4.38 -0.32 3.41
C PHE A 55 -4.41 -0.63 1.91
N SER A 56 -3.27 -0.57 1.22
CA SER A 56 -3.18 -0.92 -0.21
C SER A 56 -3.52 -2.39 -0.46
N VAL A 57 -3.06 -3.31 0.41
CA VAL A 57 -3.44 -4.72 0.36
C VAL A 57 -4.95 -4.91 0.57
N ILE A 58 -5.54 -4.21 1.55
CA ILE A 58 -6.98 -4.28 1.82
C ILE A 58 -7.78 -3.79 0.59
N THR A 59 -7.35 -2.71 -0.05
CA THR A 59 -8.07 -2.08 -1.16
C THR A 59 -7.71 -2.66 -2.53
N HIS A 60 -6.76 -3.59 -2.60
CA HIS A 60 -6.18 -4.10 -3.86
C HIS A 60 -5.59 -2.97 -4.73
N THR A 61 -5.03 -1.97 -4.08
CA THR A 61 -4.31 -0.91 -4.77
C THR A 61 -2.85 -1.32 -4.92
N PRO A 62 -2.26 -1.27 -6.13
CA PRO A 62 -0.83 -1.50 -6.32
C PRO A 62 0.00 -0.62 -5.39
N VAL A 63 1.05 -1.19 -4.79
CA VAL A 63 1.89 -0.46 -3.81
C VAL A 63 3.37 -0.75 -4.00
N ILE A 64 4.15 0.33 -3.98
CA ILE A 64 5.61 0.29 -3.93
C ILE A 64 6.01 0.81 -2.55
N ALA A 65 6.53 -0.09 -1.72
CA ALA A 65 7.00 0.20 -0.39
C ALA A 65 8.52 0.38 -0.39
N PHE A 66 8.99 1.51 0.11
CA PHE A 66 10.41 1.73 0.36
C PHE A 66 10.77 1.26 1.76
N LYS A 67 12.01 0.78 1.90
CA LYS A 67 12.61 0.59 3.22
C LYS A 67 12.62 1.91 3.96
N SER A 68 11.88 1.93 5.06
CA SER A 68 12.06 2.94 6.09
C SER A 68 13.29 2.59 6.94
N PHE A 69 13.83 3.57 7.66
CA PHE A 69 14.90 3.34 8.65
C PHE A 69 14.51 2.30 9.71
N ASP A 70 13.21 2.11 9.93
CA ASP A 70 12.66 1.16 10.90
C ASP A 70 12.43 -0.23 10.26
N THR A 71 12.80 -1.28 10.97
CA THR A 71 12.74 -2.70 10.49
C THR A 71 11.30 -3.23 10.31
N LYS A 72 10.30 -2.42 10.65
CA LYS A 72 8.88 -2.80 10.61
C LYS A 72 8.39 -3.15 9.21
N ILE A 73 8.81 -2.39 8.19
CA ILE A 73 8.38 -2.66 6.81
C ILE A 73 9.08 -3.90 6.27
N SER A 74 10.39 -4.02 6.48
CA SER A 74 11.17 -5.14 5.94
C SER A 74 10.71 -6.51 6.50
N ALA A 75 10.21 -6.54 7.74
CA ALA A 75 9.59 -7.73 8.31
C ALA A 75 8.14 -7.94 7.82
N GLY A 76 7.29 -6.92 7.93
CA GLY A 76 5.86 -7.05 7.65
C GLY A 76 5.52 -7.24 6.17
N ILE A 77 6.30 -6.67 5.25
CA ILE A 77 6.03 -6.80 3.82
C ILE A 77 6.22 -8.23 3.31
N LYS A 78 7.04 -9.04 3.99
CA LYS A 78 7.27 -10.45 3.64
C LYS A 78 5.98 -11.27 3.65
N TRP A 79 5.00 -10.90 4.48
CA TRP A 79 3.69 -11.54 4.52
C TRP A 79 2.90 -11.40 3.23
N PHE A 80 3.26 -10.42 2.40
CA PHE A 80 2.60 -10.09 1.14
C PHE A 80 3.51 -10.36 -0.08
N SER A 81 4.59 -11.11 0.11
CA SER A 81 5.58 -11.40 -0.96
C SER A 81 5.02 -12.21 -2.12
N ASN A 82 3.87 -12.86 -1.94
CA ASN A 82 3.15 -13.61 -2.97
C ASN A 82 2.10 -12.77 -3.71
N LEU A 83 1.97 -11.48 -3.40
CA LEU A 83 1.04 -10.58 -4.07
C LEU A 83 1.79 -9.79 -5.16
N ASP A 84 1.44 -10.05 -6.41
CA ASP A 84 2.12 -9.48 -7.58
C ASP A 84 2.06 -7.94 -7.65
N PHE A 85 1.12 -7.32 -6.92
CA PHE A 85 0.92 -5.87 -6.87
C PHE A 85 1.58 -5.19 -5.65
N VAL A 86 2.33 -5.94 -4.84
CA VAL A 86 3.08 -5.42 -3.68
C VAL A 86 4.56 -5.52 -3.97
N HIS A 87 5.22 -4.37 -4.10
CA HIS A 87 6.64 -4.29 -4.40
C HIS A 87 7.41 -3.67 -3.23
N TYR A 88 8.58 -4.21 -2.91
CA TYR A 88 9.45 -3.72 -1.85
C TYR A 88 10.82 -3.32 -2.39
N ILE A 89 11.29 -2.13 -2.06
CA ILE A 89 12.58 -1.59 -2.49
C ILE A 89 13.45 -1.29 -1.26
N ASP A 90 14.55 -2.04 -1.09
CA ASP A 90 15.44 -1.95 0.09
C ASP A 90 16.43 -0.78 0.00
N SER A 91 17.08 -0.57 -1.15
CA SER A 91 18.24 0.33 -1.24
C SER A 91 18.24 1.05 -2.58
N ASN A 92 18.51 2.37 -2.57
CA ASN A 92 18.64 3.23 -3.76
C ASN A 92 19.15 2.49 -5.00
N ASN A 93 18.34 2.44 -6.06
CA ASN A 93 18.84 2.49 -7.44
C ASN A 93 17.69 2.62 -8.46
N ALA A 94 18.08 2.99 -9.67
CA ALA A 94 17.30 3.50 -10.80
C ALA A 94 16.06 2.69 -11.27
N GLU A 95 15.70 1.58 -10.62
CA GLU A 95 14.65 0.65 -11.06
C GLU A 95 13.22 1.08 -10.70
N TYR A 96 13.03 2.05 -9.79
CA TYR A 96 11.69 2.48 -9.39
C TYR A 96 10.91 3.14 -10.53
N ALA A 97 11.59 3.78 -11.49
CA ALA A 97 10.97 4.42 -12.64
C ALA A 97 10.33 3.39 -13.59
N ASP A 98 11.04 2.29 -13.86
CA ASP A 98 10.55 1.19 -14.68
C ASP A 98 9.40 0.47 -13.98
N LEU A 99 9.50 0.28 -12.67
CA LEU A 99 8.44 -0.32 -11.85
C LEU A 99 7.16 0.52 -11.89
N ILE A 100 7.26 1.84 -11.69
CA ILE A 100 6.12 2.77 -11.78
C ILE A 100 5.48 2.67 -13.18
N THR A 101 6.29 2.67 -14.24
CA THR A 101 5.80 2.53 -15.62
C THR A 101 5.06 1.20 -15.81
N SER A 102 5.59 0.09 -15.28
CA SER A 102 4.96 -1.22 -15.39
C SER A 102 3.62 -1.28 -14.65
N CYS A 103 3.54 -0.72 -13.43
CA CYS A 103 2.31 -0.70 -12.64
C CYS A 103 1.23 0.15 -13.31
N LEU A 104 1.60 1.29 -13.90
CA LEU A 104 0.65 2.19 -14.58
C LEU A 104 0.19 1.66 -15.93
N THR A 105 1.05 0.98 -16.69
CA THR A 105 0.69 0.40 -18.00
C THR A 105 -0.07 -0.92 -17.86
N GLY A 106 0.28 -1.76 -16.88
CA GLY A 106 -0.42 -3.01 -16.56
C GLY A 106 -1.86 -2.80 -16.08
N ALA A 107 -2.16 -1.64 -15.48
CA ALA A 107 -3.51 -1.27 -15.04
C ALA A 107 -4.52 -1.06 -16.19
N SER A 108 -4.07 -0.84 -17.43
CA SER A 108 -4.97 -0.66 -18.58
C SER A 108 -5.56 -1.97 -19.14
N ASN A 109 -5.05 -3.14 -18.76
CA ASN A 109 -5.41 -4.41 -19.42
C ASN A 109 -6.23 -5.39 -18.59
N ASN A 110 -6.72 -5.05 -17.39
CA ASN A 110 -7.54 -5.96 -16.58
C ASN A 110 -8.90 -5.37 -16.21
N SER A 111 -9.76 -5.27 -17.23
CA SER A 111 -11.18 -5.54 -17.00
C SER A 111 -11.34 -7.06 -16.90
N ASN A 112 -11.94 -7.57 -15.82
CA ASN A 112 -12.22 -8.99 -15.50
C ASN A 112 -11.29 -9.73 -14.52
N VAL A 113 -10.87 -9.11 -13.43
CA VAL A 113 -10.28 -9.86 -12.30
C VAL A 113 -11.27 -9.91 -11.13
N SER A 114 -12.22 -10.83 -11.21
CA SER A 114 -13.07 -11.23 -10.08
C SER A 114 -12.25 -12.16 -9.18
N ASN A 115 -11.52 -11.62 -8.22
CA ASN A 115 -10.62 -12.45 -7.42
C ASN A 115 -10.91 -12.43 -5.91
N ASN A 116 -10.84 -13.65 -5.37
CA ASN A 116 -11.29 -14.13 -4.08
C ASN A 116 -10.33 -13.79 -2.93
N TYR A 117 -9.89 -12.53 -2.83
CA TYR A 117 -8.85 -12.12 -1.89
C TYR A 117 -9.37 -11.70 -0.51
N LYS A 118 -10.66 -11.35 -0.41
CA LYS A 118 -11.34 -11.19 0.89
C LYS A 118 -11.21 -12.48 1.72
N GLN A 119 -11.31 -13.64 1.07
CA GLN A 119 -11.13 -14.93 1.71
C GLN A 119 -9.69 -15.13 2.21
N LEU A 120 -8.70 -14.78 1.38
CA LEU A 120 -7.27 -14.87 1.73
C LEU A 120 -6.91 -13.96 2.92
N LEU A 121 -7.41 -12.72 2.95
CA LEU A 121 -7.20 -11.81 4.08
C LEU A 121 -7.85 -12.35 5.35
N LEU A 122 -9.07 -12.90 5.26
CA LEU A 122 -9.77 -13.49 6.40
C LEU A 122 -9.05 -14.72 6.96
N GLU A 123 -8.43 -15.54 6.11
CA GLU A 123 -7.60 -16.67 6.55
C GLU A 123 -6.35 -16.20 7.30
N LYS A 124 -5.63 -15.21 6.76
CA LYS A 124 -4.44 -14.66 7.42
C LYS A 124 -4.74 -13.95 8.74
N LEU A 125 -5.87 -13.24 8.82
CA LEU A 125 -6.32 -12.63 10.07
C LEU A 125 -6.68 -13.70 11.12
N LYS A 126 -7.26 -14.83 10.70
CA LYS A 126 -7.55 -15.97 11.60
C LYS A 126 -6.27 -16.61 12.15
N GLU A 127 -5.27 -16.82 11.30
CA GLU A 127 -3.96 -17.36 11.71
C GLU A 127 -3.32 -16.52 12.83
N ILE A 128 -3.44 -15.20 12.75
CA ILE A 128 -2.90 -14.28 13.76
C ILE A 128 -3.73 -14.31 15.05
N SER A 129 -5.07 -14.40 14.94
CA SER A 129 -5.96 -14.45 16.12
C SER A 129 -5.84 -15.74 16.94
N THR A 130 -5.33 -16.83 16.34
CA THR A 130 -5.14 -18.12 17.03
C THR A 130 -3.83 -18.23 17.82
N VAL A 131 -2.97 -17.21 17.78
CA VAL A 131 -1.67 -17.23 18.49
C VAL A 131 -1.79 -16.73 19.93
N ASP A 132 -2.92 -16.16 20.34
CA ASP A 132 -3.13 -15.53 21.66
C ASP A 132 -3.71 -16.49 22.74
N GLU A 133 -3.75 -17.81 22.49
CA GLU A 133 -4.19 -18.84 23.47
C GLU A 133 -3.07 -19.79 23.92
N ARG A 134 -1.80 -19.36 23.95
CA ARG A 134 -0.71 -20.18 24.53
C ARG A 134 0.16 -19.40 25.51
#